data_AF-A0A9P7GLG6-F1
#
_entry.id   AF-A0A9P7GLG6-F1
#
_cell.length_a   1.000
_cell.length_b   1.000
_cell.length_c   1.000
_cell.angle_alpha   90.00
_cell.angle_beta   90.00
_cell.angle_gamma   90.00
#
_symmetry.space_group_name_H-M   'P 1'
#
loop_
_entity.id
_entity.type
_entity.pdbx_description
1 polymer ?
#
loop_
_entity_poly.entity_id
_entity_poly.type
_entity_poly.pdbx_seq_one_letter_code
_entity_poly.pdbx_strand_id
1 'polypeptide(L)' 'MKILDPNLRDGVHEWRDGQRIVKEGYKLYLEGTDTLAGSVITLDTSVRNFSRFTGCSLGEAIKCATYNPAK' A
#
# COMPACT_ATOMS: atom_id res chain seq x y z
N MET A 1 10.59 -13.69 -3.05
CA MET A 1 9.41 -12.94 -3.55
C MET A 1 9.19 -11.74 -2.65
N LYS A 2 9.11 -10.50 -3.17
CA LYS A 2 8.80 -9.32 -2.35
C LYS A 2 7.29 -9.33 -2.10
N ILE A 3 6.93 -9.53 -0.85
CA ILE A 3 5.56 -9.86 -0.41
C ILE A 3 4.53 -8.74 -0.68
N LEU A 4 4.99 -7.53 -1.02
CA LEU A 4 4.15 -6.34 -1.29
C LEU A 4 4.78 -5.52 -2.44
N ASP A 5 4.98 -6.13 -3.61
CA ASP A 5 5.56 -5.44 -4.76
C ASP A 5 4.51 -4.59 -5.50
N PRO A 6 4.67 -3.25 -5.58
CA PRO A 6 3.77 -2.39 -6.36
C PRO A 6 3.73 -2.73 -7.87
N ASN A 7 4.76 -3.40 -8.38
CA ASN A 7 4.84 -3.81 -9.78
C ASN A 7 4.22 -5.18 -10.04
N LEU A 8 3.71 -5.85 -9.00
CA LEU A 8 3.01 -7.12 -9.16
C LEU A 8 1.79 -6.90 -10.05
N ARG A 9 1.59 -7.79 -11.03
CA ARG A 9 0.38 -7.75 -11.87
C ARG A 9 -0.83 -8.18 -11.06
N ASP A 10 -2.00 -7.63 -11.40
CA ASP A 10 -3.26 -8.06 -10.79
C ASP A 10 -3.48 -9.56 -11.00
N GLY A 11 -4.05 -10.23 -10.01
CA GLY A 11 -4.24 -11.69 -10.00
C GLY A 11 -3.91 -12.35 -8.66
N VAL A 12 -3.91 -13.68 -8.66
CA VAL A 12 -3.63 -14.51 -7.48
C VAL A 12 -2.14 -14.78 -7.37
N HIS A 13 -1.58 -14.61 -6.16
CA HIS A 13 -0.17 -14.82 -5.88
C HIS A 13 0.04 -15.59 -4.56
N GLU A 14 1.10 -16.39 -4.52
CA GLU A 14 1.54 -17.07 -3.30
C GLU A 14 1.85 -16.05 -2.19
N TRP A 15 1.51 -16.41 -0.95
CA TRP A 15 1.74 -15.59 0.23
C TRP A 15 2.32 -16.42 1.38
N ARG A 16 2.32 -15.86 2.60
CA ARG A 16 2.90 -16.49 3.78
C ARG A 16 2.06 -17.69 4.21
N ASP A 17 2.71 -18.64 4.88
CA ASP A 17 2.04 -19.74 5.58
C ASP A 17 1.11 -20.60 4.69
N GLY A 18 1.47 -20.75 3.42
CA GLY A 18 0.69 -21.51 2.43
C GLY A 18 -0.62 -20.82 2.00
N GLN A 19 -0.82 -19.55 2.37
CA GLN A 19 -1.95 -18.74 1.93
C GLN A 19 -1.65 -18.08 0.58
N ARG A 20 -2.70 -17.59 -0.07
CA ARG A 20 -2.61 -16.80 -1.31
C ARG A 20 -3.30 -15.45 -1.14
N ILE A 21 -2.83 -14.47 -1.90
CA ILE A 21 -3.44 -13.14 -1.99
C ILE A 21 -3.99 -12.88 -3.38
N VAL A 22 -5.06 -12.10 -3.47
CA VAL A 22 -5.58 -11.51 -4.71
C VAL A 22 -5.15 -10.05 -4.74
N LYS A 23 -4.43 -9.66 -5.80
CA LYS A 23 -3.97 -8.30 -6.04
C LYS A 23 -4.88 -7.59 -7.04
N GLU A 24 -5.41 -6.44 -6.66
CA GLU A 24 -6.30 -5.60 -7.47
C GLU A 24 -5.90 -4.13 -7.33
N GLY A 25 -5.24 -3.56 -8.35
CA GLY A 25 -4.70 -2.20 -8.27
C GLY A 25 -3.74 -2.02 -7.08
N TYR A 26 -4.13 -1.22 -6.07
CA TYR A 26 -3.35 -1.03 -4.83
C TYR A 26 -3.78 -1.92 -3.66
N LYS A 27 -4.83 -2.73 -3.85
CA LYS A 27 -5.43 -3.54 -2.79
C LYS A 27 -4.92 -4.97 -2.85
N LEU A 28 -4.79 -5.57 -1.68
CA LEU A 28 -4.49 -6.99 -1.50
C LEU A 28 -5.55 -7.60 -0.60
N TYR A 29 -6.05 -8.76 -0.98
CA TYR A 29 -7.02 -9.53 -0.21
C TYR A 29 -6.52 -10.95 0.02
N LEU A 30 -6.86 -11.55 1.16
CA LEU A 30 -6.72 -12.99 1.34
C LEU A 30 -7.67 -13.71 0.39
N GLU A 31 -7.13 -14.64 -0.39
CA GLU A 31 -7.92 -15.35 -1.40
C GLU A 31 -9.15 -16.04 -0.79
N GLY A 32 -10.31 -15.85 -1.43
CA GLY A 32 -11.58 -16.38 -0.97
C GLY A 32 -12.25 -15.56 0.13
N THR A 33 -11.71 -14.38 0.49
CA THR A 33 -12.26 -13.50 1.52
C THR A 33 -12.18 -12.02 1.12
N ASP A 34 -12.86 -11.16 1.88
CA ASP A 34 -12.72 -9.70 1.79
C ASP A 34 -11.69 -9.13 2.79
N THR A 35 -10.88 -9.99 3.41
CA THR A 35 -9.90 -9.57 4.43
C THR A 35 -8.71 -8.92 3.75
N LEU A 36 -8.40 -7.68 4.12
CA LEU A 36 -7.23 -6.97 3.61
C LEU A 36 -5.92 -7.64 4.05
N ALA A 37 -5.04 -7.87 3.08
CA ALA A 37 -3.73 -8.52 3.23
C ALA A 37 -2.57 -7.52 3.10
N GLY A 38 -2.78 -6.29 3.56
CA GLY A 38 -1.84 -5.18 3.41
C GLY A 38 -2.13 -4.29 2.19
N SER A 39 -1.11 -3.61 1.68
CA SER A 39 -1.22 -2.65 0.58
C SER A 39 0.04 -2.68 -0.29
N VAL A 40 -0.15 -2.42 -1.58
CA VAL A 40 0.94 -2.20 -2.56
C VAL A 40 1.01 -0.75 -3.03
N ILE A 41 0.40 0.17 -2.28
CA ILE A 41 0.52 1.61 -2.54
C ILE A 41 1.96 2.07 -2.34
N THR A 42 2.46 2.91 -3.25
CA THR A 42 3.79 3.51 -3.11
C THR A 42 3.76 4.74 -2.19
N LEU A 43 4.90 5.06 -1.56
CA LEU A 43 4.98 6.19 -0.63
C LEU A 43 4.63 7.53 -1.29
N ASP A 44 5.05 7.75 -2.54
CA ASP A 44 4.74 8.95 -3.30
C ASP A 44 3.24 9.06 -3.65
N THR A 45 2.56 7.94 -3.91
CA THR A 45 1.10 7.91 -4.11
C THR A 45 0.39 8.25 -2.80
N SER A 46 0.87 7.70 -1.68
CA SER A 46 0.35 8.01 -0.34
C SER A 46 0.50 9.49 0.02
N VAL A 47 1.65 10.13 -0.27
CA VAL A 47 1.86 11.57 -0.03
C VAL A 47 0.90 12.43 -0.86
N ARG A 48 0.74 12.12 -2.15
CA ARG A 48 -0.20 12.83 -3.04
C ARG A 48 -1.64 12.68 -2.58
N ASN A 49 -2.04 11.47 -2.19
CA ASN A 49 -3.36 11.19 -1.65
C ASN A 49 -3.59 11.93 -0.33
N PHE A 50 -2.62 11.91 0.58
CA PHE A 50 -2.73 12.57 1.89
C PHE A 50 -2.96 14.08 1.74
N SER A 51 -2.17 14.76 0.90
CA SER A 51 -2.37 16.20 0.63
C SER A 51 -3.74 16.46 -0.01
N ARG A 52 -4.12 15.70 -1.04
CA ARG A 52 -5.43 15.86 -1.70
C ARG A 52 -6.62 15.62 -0.77
N PHE A 53 -6.57 14.61 0.08
CA PHE A 53 -7.69 14.21 0.93
C PHE A 53 -7.86 15.10 2.15
N THR A 54 -6.77 15.65 2.67
CA THR A 54 -6.80 16.50 3.88
C THR A 54 -6.80 17.99 3.56
N GLY A 55 -6.38 18.38 2.36
CA GLY A 55 -6.15 19.79 1.99
C GLY A 55 -4.86 20.38 2.59
N CYS A 56 -4.01 19.57 3.25
CA CYS A 56 -2.74 20.05 3.78
C CYS A 56 -1.75 20.38 2.66
N SER A 57 -0.79 21.24 2.99
CA SER A 57 0.30 21.57 2.08
C SER A 57 1.16 20.34 1.76
N LEU A 58 1.81 20.36 0.60
CA LEU A 58 2.78 19.33 0.24
C LEU A 58 3.91 19.20 1.29
N GLY A 59 4.32 20.32 1.90
CA GLY A 59 5.33 20.33 2.96
C GLY A 59 4.89 19.57 4.21
N GLU A 60 3.63 19.73 4.64
CA GLU A 60 3.05 18.97 5.75
C GLU A 60 2.95 17.48 5.43
N ALA A 61 2.51 17.13 4.22
CA ALA A 61 2.43 15.74 3.78
C ALA A 61 3.83 15.06 3.75
N ILE A 62 4.85 15.75 3.23
CA ILE A 62 6.23 15.25 3.22
C ILE A 62 6.79 15.11 4.63
N LYS A 63 6.53 16.08 5.53
CA LYS A 63 6.92 15.99 6.94
C LYS A 63 6.36 14.72 7.60
N CYS A 64 5.09 14.39 7.33
CA CYS A 64 4.48 13.15 7.81
C CYS A 64 5.18 11.89 7.31
N ALA A 65 5.65 11.89 6.05
CA ALA A 65 6.29 10.73 5.42
C ALA A 65 7.80 10.61 5.69
N THR A 66 8.45 11.63 6.27
CA THR A 66 9.92 11.69 6.39
C THR A 66 10.40 12.03 7.80
N TYR A 67 10.14 13.25 8.26
CA TYR A 67 10.65 13.77 9.53
C TYR A 67 9.99 13.12 10.74
N ASN A 68 8.67 12.96 10.72
CA ASN A 68 7.94 12.35 11.83
C ASN A 68 8.36 10.90 12.12
N PRO A 69 8.50 9.99 11.13
CA PRO A 69 8.96 8.63 11.39
C PRO A 69 10.46 8.53 11.71
N ALA A 70 11.26 9.56 11.46
CA ALA A 70 12.68 9.58 11.79
C ALA A 70 12.96 10.01 13.25
N LYS A 71 11.95 10.50 13.97
CA LYS A 71 12.03 10.84 15.40
C LYS A 71 11.75 9.63 16.27
#